data_AF-A0A919QGD3-F1
#
_entry.id   AF-A0A919QGD3-F1
#
_cell.length_a   1.000
_cell.length_b   1.000
_cell.length_c   1.000
_cell.angle_alpha   90.00
_cell.angle_beta   90.00
_cell.angle_gamma   90.00
#
_symmetry.space_group_name_H-M   'P 1'
#
loop_
_entity.id
_entity.type
_entity.pdbx_description
1 polymer ?
#
loop_
_entity_poly.entity_id
_entity_poly.type
_entity_poly.pdbx_seq_one_letter_code
_entity_poly.pdbx_strand_id
1 'polypeptide(L)'
;MSVMTIESARTQVAVLDAMSAELELINITGAGRMTEAPGAAPSRLARAINSALDRADEAEERSGAVLDEQRRLRADAMHCLRTPVAAVRAELEEARLHPGDTDLEGLLSRTLCAVDRLQGVIEELRLLAEPRPPEQPSAGLMAG
;
A
#
# COMPACT_ATOMS: atom_id res chain seq x y z
N MET A 1 28.56 48.08 -19.09
CA MET A 1 27.54 47.43 -18.24
C MET A 1 27.08 46.05 -18.75
N SER A 2 27.68 45.45 -19.79
CA SER A 2 27.17 44.18 -20.39
C SER A 2 27.87 42.89 -19.94
N VAL A 3 29.05 42.95 -19.32
CA VAL A 3 29.82 41.73 -18.96
C VAL A 3 29.32 41.12 -17.64
N MET A 4 28.92 41.96 -16.68
CA MET A 4 28.50 41.53 -15.34
C MET A 4 27.15 40.77 -15.33
N THR A 5 26.29 41.01 -16.32
CA THR A 5 24.98 40.33 -16.43
C THR A 5 25.08 38.94 -17.07
N ILE A 6 26.00 38.75 -18.02
CA ILE A 6 26.24 37.45 -18.68
C ILE A 6 26.87 36.45 -17.69
N GLU A 7 27.80 36.91 -16.87
CA GLU A 7 28.43 36.07 -15.84
C GLU A 7 27.42 35.62 -14.78
N SER A 8 26.55 36.54 -14.32
CA SER A 8 25.45 36.21 -13.40
C SER A 8 24.47 35.19 -13.98
N ALA A 9 24.08 35.33 -15.25
CA ALA A 9 23.21 34.38 -15.93
C ALA A 9 23.88 33.00 -16.06
N ARG A 10 25.17 32.95 -16.41
CA ARG A 10 25.92 31.68 -16.50
C ARG A 10 26.01 30.98 -15.15
N THR A 11 26.24 31.71 -14.08
CA THR A 11 26.24 31.15 -12.71
C THR A 11 24.87 30.60 -12.32
N GLN A 12 23.77 31.29 -12.67
CA GLN A 12 22.43 30.81 -12.39
C GLN A 12 22.11 29.50 -13.12
N VAL A 13 22.49 29.38 -14.40
CA VAL A 13 22.34 28.13 -15.16
C VAL A 13 23.13 27.00 -14.53
N ALA A 14 24.41 27.24 -14.16
CA ALA A 14 25.24 26.23 -13.52
C ALA A 14 24.66 25.71 -12.18
N VAL A 15 24.03 26.60 -11.39
CA VAL A 15 23.35 26.21 -10.14
C VAL A 15 22.13 25.34 -10.43
N LEU A 16 21.32 25.68 -11.44
CA LEU A 16 20.16 24.88 -11.83
C LEU A 16 20.54 23.50 -12.37
N ASP A 17 21.60 23.42 -13.18
CA ASP A 17 22.11 22.16 -13.71
C ASP A 17 22.60 21.25 -12.57
N ALA A 18 23.32 21.81 -11.59
CA ALA A 18 23.77 21.08 -10.41
C ALA A 18 22.59 20.56 -9.57
N MET A 19 21.58 21.40 -9.34
CA MET A 19 20.37 21.00 -8.61
C MET A 19 19.58 19.92 -9.35
N SER A 20 19.52 19.99 -10.68
CA SER A 20 18.83 18.99 -11.50
C SER A 20 19.54 17.64 -11.44
N ALA A 21 20.87 17.64 -11.54
CA ALA A 21 21.68 16.43 -11.41
C ALA A 21 21.55 15.80 -10.01
N GLU A 22 21.50 16.62 -8.96
CA GLU A 22 21.30 16.15 -7.59
C GLU A 22 19.92 15.51 -7.41
N LEU A 23 18.85 16.16 -7.90
CA LEU A 23 17.50 15.61 -7.83
C LEU A 23 17.36 14.29 -8.61
N GLU A 24 18.00 14.20 -9.78
CA GLU A 24 18.01 12.96 -10.57
C GLU A 24 18.69 11.83 -9.79
N LEU A 25 19.79 12.11 -9.09
CA LEU A 25 20.44 11.14 -8.22
C LEU A 25 19.51 10.69 -7.08
N ILE A 26 18.86 11.63 -6.40
CA ILE A 26 17.90 11.32 -5.32
C ILE A 26 16.74 10.45 -5.85
N ASN A 27 16.24 10.74 -7.05
CA ASN A 27 15.14 9.98 -7.65
C ASN A 27 15.56 8.56 -8.06
N ILE A 28 16.81 8.35 -8.48
CA ILE A 28 17.35 7.02 -8.81
C ILE A 28 17.60 6.19 -7.54
N THR A 29 18.16 6.81 -6.50
CA THR A 29 18.50 6.12 -5.25
C THR A 29 17.28 5.95 -4.34
N GLY A 30 16.26 6.78 -4.52
CA GLY A 30 15.14 6.93 -3.58
C GLY A 30 15.60 7.51 -2.23
N ALA A 31 16.78 8.13 -2.17
CA ALA A 31 17.40 8.49 -0.91
C ALA A 31 18.16 9.82 -1.01
N GLY A 32 17.98 10.64 0.02
CA GLY A 32 18.69 11.92 0.18
C GLY A 32 17.76 13.12 0.22
N ARG A 33 18.37 14.29 0.32
CA ARG A 33 17.72 15.59 0.32
C ARG A 33 18.56 16.53 -0.52
N MET A 34 17.89 17.46 -1.21
CA MET A 34 18.54 18.54 -1.94
C MET A 34 19.40 19.36 -1.00
N THR A 35 20.64 19.59 -1.41
CA THR A 35 21.55 20.52 -0.75
C THR A 35 21.05 21.94 -0.95
N GLU A 36 21.09 22.77 0.11
CA GLU A 36 20.75 24.19 -0.04
C GLU A 36 21.80 24.90 -0.90
N ALA A 37 21.40 25.30 -2.11
CA ALA A 37 22.24 26.04 -3.03
C ALA A 37 22.40 27.52 -2.58
N PRO A 38 23.54 28.17 -2.89
CA PRO A 38 23.76 29.57 -2.56
C PRO A 38 22.81 30.50 -3.32
N GLY A 39 22.20 31.44 -2.59
CA GLY A 39 21.27 32.43 -3.14
C GLY A 39 19.80 32.13 -2.83
N ALA A 40 19.03 33.18 -2.55
CA ALA A 40 17.70 33.04 -1.95
C ALA A 40 16.69 32.24 -2.80
N ALA A 41 16.73 32.34 -4.13
CA ALA A 41 15.82 31.61 -5.00
C ALA A 41 16.16 30.10 -5.09
N PRO A 42 17.42 29.71 -5.39
CA PRO A 42 17.85 28.30 -5.30
C PRO A 42 17.60 27.65 -3.94
N SER A 43 17.89 28.33 -2.82
CA SER A 43 17.65 27.75 -1.49
C SER A 43 16.15 27.53 -1.21
N ARG A 44 15.27 28.46 -1.64
CA ARG A 44 13.81 28.25 -1.52
C ARG A 44 13.33 27.06 -2.34
N LEU A 45 13.86 26.87 -3.55
CA LEU A 45 13.53 25.72 -4.38
C LEU A 45 14.00 24.41 -3.74
N ALA A 46 15.24 24.37 -3.24
CA ALA A 46 15.76 23.19 -2.53
C ALA A 46 14.87 22.79 -1.35
N ARG A 47 14.41 23.76 -0.53
CA ARG A 47 13.46 23.49 0.57
C ARG A 47 12.09 23.01 0.08
N ALA A 48 11.57 23.58 -1.00
CA ALA A 48 10.30 23.14 -1.57
C ALA A 48 10.38 21.70 -2.10
N ILE A 49 11.50 21.33 -2.74
CA ILE A 49 11.78 19.96 -3.18
C ILE A 49 11.91 19.04 -1.97
N ASN A 50 12.66 19.41 -0.94
CA ASN A 50 12.79 18.60 0.27
C ASN A 50 11.43 18.34 0.95
N SER A 51 10.58 19.37 1.05
CA SER A 51 9.21 19.18 1.56
C SER A 51 8.34 18.28 0.66
N ALA A 52 8.61 18.25 -0.65
CA ALA A 52 7.94 17.30 -1.55
C ALA A 52 8.47 15.87 -1.36
N LEU A 53 9.78 15.71 -1.14
CA LEU A 53 10.41 14.42 -0.82
C LEU A 53 9.89 13.88 0.53
N ASP A 54 9.82 14.72 1.57
CA ASP A 54 9.26 14.31 2.88
C ASP A 54 7.83 13.78 2.74
N ARG A 55 6.98 14.48 1.96
CA ARG A 55 5.60 14.03 1.69
C ARG A 55 5.55 12.74 0.87
N ALA A 56 6.53 12.51 0.00
CA ALA A 56 6.63 11.28 -0.78
C ALA A 56 7.02 10.11 0.13
N ASP A 57 8.02 10.29 0.99
CA ASP A 57 8.46 9.30 1.98
C ASP A 57 7.29 8.93 2.92
N GLU A 58 6.58 9.91 3.46
CA GLU A 58 5.38 9.67 4.27
C GLU A 58 4.28 8.90 3.53
N ALA A 59 4.11 9.15 2.22
CA ALA A 59 3.13 8.45 1.40
C ALA A 59 3.56 7.00 1.12
N GLU A 60 4.85 6.78 0.88
CA GLU A 60 5.43 5.46 0.71
C GLU A 60 5.31 4.63 1.98
N GLU A 61 5.67 5.19 3.15
CA GLU A 61 5.51 4.53 4.45
C GLU A 61 4.05 4.14 4.71
N ARG A 62 3.10 5.06 4.46
CA ARG A 62 1.66 4.78 4.60
C ARG A 62 1.22 3.67 3.64
N SER A 63 1.66 3.69 2.40
CA SER A 63 1.35 2.65 1.40
C SER A 63 1.92 1.29 1.84
N GLY A 64 3.17 1.27 2.30
CA GLY A 64 3.83 0.07 2.82
C GLY A 64 3.07 -0.55 3.98
N ALA A 65 2.66 0.27 4.96
CA ALA A 65 1.86 -0.18 6.10
C ALA A 65 0.51 -0.77 5.67
N VAL A 66 -0.17 -0.16 4.70
CA VAL A 66 -1.43 -0.69 4.14
C VAL A 66 -1.21 -2.01 3.42
N LEU A 67 -0.14 -2.13 2.62
CA LEU A 67 0.20 -3.38 1.92
C LEU A 67 0.55 -4.52 2.89
N ASP A 68 1.25 -4.23 3.98
CA ASP A 68 1.52 -5.20 5.04
C ASP A 68 0.23 -5.71 5.69
N GLU A 69 -0.70 -4.81 5.96
CA GLU A 69 -1.98 -5.17 6.54
C GLU A 69 -2.84 -6.01 5.59
N GLN A 70 -2.86 -5.65 4.31
CA GLN A 70 -3.51 -6.46 3.27
C GLN A 70 -2.90 -7.87 3.17
N ARG A 71 -1.56 -7.99 3.28
CA ARG A 71 -0.88 -9.30 3.30
C ARG A 71 -1.30 -10.13 4.51
N ARG A 72 -1.36 -9.53 5.70
CA ARG A 72 -1.82 -10.20 6.94
C ARG A 72 -3.25 -10.67 6.82
N LEU A 73 -4.17 -9.78 6.44
CA LEU A 73 -5.58 -10.10 6.26
C LEU A 73 -5.79 -11.25 5.27
N ARG A 74 -5.07 -11.23 4.14
CA ARG A 74 -5.12 -12.32 3.16
C ARG A 74 -4.56 -13.64 3.72
N ALA A 75 -3.50 -13.60 4.52
CA ALA A 75 -2.95 -14.79 5.15
C ALA A 75 -3.94 -15.40 6.14
N ASP A 76 -4.56 -14.57 6.97
CA ASP A 76 -5.57 -14.97 7.96
C ASP A 76 -6.81 -15.55 7.28
N ALA A 77 -7.31 -14.87 6.25
CA ALA A 77 -8.38 -15.35 5.38
C ALA A 77 -8.11 -16.76 4.85
N MET A 78 -6.93 -16.95 4.27
CA MET A 78 -6.52 -18.24 3.72
C MET A 78 -6.43 -19.32 4.80
N HIS A 79 -5.97 -18.96 6.00
CA HIS A 79 -5.90 -19.87 7.12
C HIS A 79 -7.29 -20.30 7.59
N CYS A 80 -8.19 -19.34 7.78
CA CYS A 80 -9.59 -19.57 8.13
C CYS A 80 -10.30 -20.47 7.12
N LEU A 81 -9.99 -20.35 5.82
CA LEU A 81 -10.58 -21.21 4.77
C LEU A 81 -9.93 -22.61 4.71
N ARG A 82 -8.62 -22.74 4.97
CA ARG A 82 -7.91 -24.02 4.90
C ARG A 82 -8.38 -25.03 5.93
N THR A 83 -8.62 -24.58 7.15
CA THR A 83 -9.03 -25.44 8.28
C THR A 83 -10.34 -26.20 8.01
N PRO A 84 -11.47 -25.56 7.64
CA PRO A 84 -12.71 -26.26 7.31
C PRO A 84 -12.58 -27.11 6.04
N VAL A 85 -11.81 -26.68 5.02
CA VAL A 85 -11.56 -27.51 3.83
C VAL A 85 -10.82 -28.80 4.19
N ALA A 86 -9.80 -28.72 5.03
CA ALA A 86 -9.04 -29.89 5.49
C ALA A 86 -9.91 -30.83 6.32
N ALA A 87 -10.77 -30.30 7.20
CA ALA A 87 -11.69 -31.08 8.01
C ALA A 87 -12.71 -31.84 7.15
N VAL A 88 -13.40 -31.16 6.23
CA VAL A 88 -14.35 -31.80 5.31
C VAL A 88 -13.65 -32.87 4.47
N ARG A 89 -12.44 -32.59 3.98
CA ARG A 89 -11.68 -33.56 3.21
C ARG A 89 -11.36 -34.82 4.03
N ALA A 90 -10.93 -34.66 5.28
CA ALA A 90 -10.64 -35.79 6.16
C ALA A 90 -11.89 -36.64 6.41
N GLU A 91 -13.03 -36.02 6.71
CA GLU A 91 -14.30 -36.74 6.91
C GLU A 91 -14.75 -37.51 5.66
N LEU A 92 -14.59 -36.91 4.47
CA LEU A 92 -14.94 -37.57 3.20
C LEU A 92 -13.96 -38.72 2.86
N GLU A 93 -12.67 -38.55 3.17
CA GLU A 93 -11.66 -39.60 2.97
C GLU A 93 -11.91 -40.79 3.90
N GLU A 94 -12.28 -40.54 5.17
CA GLU A 94 -12.67 -41.57 6.15
C GLU A 94 -13.94 -42.31 5.72
N ALA A 95 -14.98 -41.58 5.30
CA ALA A 95 -16.21 -42.16 4.79
C ALA A 95 -15.99 -43.09 3.59
N ARG A 96 -15.04 -42.73 2.72
CA ARG A 96 -14.66 -43.56 1.57
C ARG A 96 -13.92 -44.84 1.97
N LEU A 97 -13.17 -44.82 3.07
CA LEU A 97 -12.49 -46.00 3.60
C LEU A 97 -13.47 -46.97 4.28
N HIS A 98 -14.52 -46.46 4.91
CA HIS A 98 -15.47 -47.24 5.70
C HIS A 98 -16.94 -46.99 5.30
N PRO A 99 -17.35 -47.27 4.05
CA PRO A 99 -18.67 -46.88 3.53
C PRO A 99 -19.84 -47.59 4.21
N GLY A 100 -19.63 -48.77 4.79
CA GLY A 100 -20.67 -49.52 5.52
C GLY A 100 -20.91 -49.03 6.95
N ASP A 101 -19.93 -48.33 7.53
CA ASP A 101 -19.96 -47.84 8.91
C ASP A 101 -20.19 -46.31 8.98
N THR A 102 -20.32 -45.65 7.82
CA THR A 102 -20.50 -44.21 7.71
C THR A 102 -21.97 -43.82 7.87
N ASP A 103 -22.25 -42.94 8.84
CA ASP A 103 -23.50 -42.18 8.87
C ASP A 103 -23.50 -41.12 7.75
N LEU A 104 -24.06 -41.50 6.61
CA LEU A 104 -24.10 -40.67 5.41
C LEU A 104 -24.92 -39.39 5.61
N GLU A 105 -26.04 -39.46 6.34
CA GLU A 105 -26.89 -38.29 6.56
C GLU A 105 -26.19 -37.27 7.45
N GLY A 106 -25.56 -37.73 8.55
CA GLY A 106 -24.74 -36.89 9.41
C GLY A 106 -23.55 -36.28 8.67
N LEU A 107 -22.86 -37.05 7.82
CA LEU A 107 -21.75 -36.56 6.99
C LEU A 107 -22.19 -35.46 6.01
N LEU A 108 -23.31 -35.66 5.31
CA LEU A 108 -23.86 -34.67 4.39
C LEU A 108 -24.25 -33.38 5.13
N SER A 109 -24.90 -33.51 6.31
CA SER A 109 -25.26 -32.37 7.14
C SER A 109 -24.04 -31.57 7.61
N ARG A 110 -22.99 -32.24 8.11
CA ARG A 110 -21.73 -31.58 8.52
C ARG A 110 -21.01 -30.92 7.34
N THR A 111 -20.98 -31.59 6.19
CA THR A 111 -20.37 -31.06 4.97
C THR A 111 -21.09 -29.80 4.49
N LEU A 112 -22.43 -29.80 4.44
CA LEU A 112 -23.20 -28.60 4.09
C LEU A 112 -22.99 -27.46 5.08
N CYS A 113 -23.00 -27.73 6.38
CA CYS A 113 -22.69 -26.73 7.41
C CYS A 113 -21.29 -26.12 7.23
N ALA A 114 -20.29 -26.93 6.86
CA ALA A 114 -18.95 -26.44 6.56
C ALA A 114 -18.91 -25.57 5.29
N VAL A 115 -19.70 -25.91 4.26
CA VAL A 115 -19.86 -25.07 3.05
C VAL A 115 -20.51 -23.73 3.39
N ASP A 116 -21.57 -23.71 4.19
CA ASP A 116 -22.23 -22.47 4.62
C ASP A 116 -21.27 -21.57 5.40
N ARG A 117 -20.45 -22.15 6.29
CA ARG A 117 -19.39 -21.43 7.01
C ARG A 117 -18.34 -20.85 6.07
N LEU A 118 -17.89 -21.61 5.07
CA LEU A 118 -16.95 -21.14 4.05
C LEU A 118 -17.55 -19.97 3.24
N GLN A 119 -18.83 -20.04 2.88
CA GLN A 119 -19.54 -18.96 2.19
C GLN A 119 -19.62 -17.69 3.06
N GLY A 120 -19.89 -17.83 4.36
CA GLY A 120 -19.88 -16.71 5.31
C GLY A 120 -18.51 -16.01 5.37
N VAL A 121 -17.43 -16.77 5.50
CA VAL A 121 -16.05 -16.21 5.50
C VAL A 121 -15.74 -15.51 4.18
N ILE A 122 -16.14 -16.08 3.04
CA ILE A 122 -15.93 -15.45 1.73
C ILE A 122 -16.67 -14.10 1.63
N GLU A 123 -17.90 -14.02 2.14
CA GLU A 123 -18.67 -12.77 2.13
C GLU A 123 -18.05 -11.71 3.06
N GLU A 124 -17.59 -12.11 4.25
CA GLU A 124 -16.86 -11.22 5.17
C GLU A 124 -15.59 -10.65 4.50
N LEU A 125 -14.84 -11.48 3.79
CA LEU A 125 -13.65 -11.06 3.06
C LEU A 125 -13.98 -10.12 1.89
N ARG A 126 -15.12 -10.31 1.22
CA ARG A 126 -15.59 -9.42 0.17
C ARG A 126 -15.88 -8.02 0.72
N LEU A 127 -16.53 -7.93 1.88
CA LEU A 127 -16.81 -6.66 2.56
C LEU A 127 -15.52 -5.93 2.99
N LEU A 128 -14.50 -6.70 3.41
CA LEU A 128 -13.19 -6.15 3.79
C LEU A 128 -12.35 -5.68 2.59
N ALA A 129 -12.56 -6.29 1.41
CA ALA A 129 -11.86 -5.95 0.18
C ALA A 129 -12.49 -4.77 -0.60
N GLU A 130 -13.69 -4.34 -0.23
CA GLU A 130 -14.39 -3.24 -0.88
C GLU A 130 -13.64 -1.91 -0.57
N PRO A 131 -13.22 -1.15 -1.59
CA PRO A 131 -12.42 0.06 -1.38
C PRO A 131 -13.19 1.05 -0.52
N ARG A 132 -12.63 1.41 0.65
CA ARG A 132 -13.16 2.47 1.50
C ARG A 132 -13.24 3.75 0.65
N PRO A 133 -14.41 4.38 0.52
CA PRO A 133 -14.52 5.61 -0.25
C PRO A 133 -13.62 6.68 0.37
N PRO A 134 -12.93 7.50 -0.45
CA PRO A 134 -12.11 8.57 0.07
C PRO A 134 -12.99 9.50 0.92
N GLU A 135 -12.64 9.66 2.19
CA GLU A 135 -13.25 10.67 3.04
C GLU A 135 -13.00 12.03 2.39
N GLN A 136 -14.07 12.63 1.85
CA GLN A 136 -13.97 13.96 1.27
C GLN A 136 -13.59 14.92 2.39
N PRO A 137 -12.48 15.67 2.30
CA PRO A 137 -12.10 16.62 3.32
C PRO A 137 -13.22 17.65 3.43
N SER A 138 -13.78 17.78 4.64
CA SER A 138 -14.85 18.69 4.98
C SER A 138 -14.51 20.10 4.48
N ALA A 139 -15.10 20.49 3.35
CA ALA A 139 -15.09 21.86 2.85
C ALA A 139 -15.96 22.71 3.77
N GLY A 140 -15.43 23.03 4.95
CA GLY A 140 -16.16 23.64 6.04
C GLY A 140 -15.26 24.49 6.92
N LEU A 141 -14.39 25.32 6.32
CA LEU A 141 -13.82 26.48 7.03
C LEU A 141 -13.23 27.51 6.05
N MET A 142 -14.07 28.12 5.20
CA MET A 142 -13.75 29.37 4.51
C MET A 142 -15.02 30.26 4.50
N ALA A 143 -15.43 30.69 5.69
CA ALA A 143 -16.31 31.83 5.89
C ALA A 143 -15.99 32.41 7.28
N GLY A 144 -15.23 33.51 7.28
CA GLY A 144 -14.78 34.24 8.46
C GLY A 144 -13.82 35.34 8.05
#